data_AF-A0A9D8PXY2-F1
#
_entry.id   AF-A0A9D8PXY2-F1
#
_cell.length_a   1.000
_cell.length_b   1.000
_cell.length_c   1.000
_cell.angle_alpha   90.00
_cell.angle_beta   90.00
_cell.angle_gamma   90.00
#
_symmetry.space_group_name_H-M   'P 1'
#
loop_
_entity.id
_entity.type
_entity.pdbx_description
1 polymer ?
#
loop_
_entity_poly.entity_id
_entity_poly.type
_entity_poly.pdbx_seq_one_letter_code
_entity_poly.pdbx_strand_id
1 'polypeptide(L)'
;MKRLRVLFLGIAIALVAGFYIYPRFILSRAADAAVPANGGNVGSATPAAKGAGGGAGGHSAPVAIVSAVAASEDVPMTQQAVGTAEPIASVAVRTRMDGMILSQAVTDGQMVKAGDLLFKLDDASLQAAIAKDRATIDKDQASLDQANSDLKRDLSLSGGKSAVITEQQVEQQQALVK
;
A
#
# COMPACT_ATOMS: atom_id res chain seq x y z
N MET A 1 -3.91 -34.27 -7.14
CA MET A 1 -4.24 -32.83 -7.02
C MET A 1 -5.31 -32.50 -5.96
N LYS A 2 -6.28 -33.37 -5.62
CA LYS A 2 -7.32 -33.05 -4.61
C LYS A 2 -6.84 -33.06 -3.15
N ARG A 3 -5.88 -33.94 -2.79
CA ARG A 3 -5.37 -34.08 -1.41
C ARG A 3 -4.53 -32.88 -0.93
N LEU A 4 -3.86 -32.19 -1.88
CA LEU A 4 -3.07 -31.00 -1.60
C LEU A 4 -3.95 -29.79 -1.26
N ARG A 5 -5.14 -29.68 -1.89
CA ARG A 5 -6.11 -28.60 -1.63
C ARG A 5 -6.78 -28.71 -0.25
N VAL A 6 -6.98 -29.93 0.24
CA VAL A 6 -7.54 -30.16 1.59
C VAL A 6 -6.54 -29.81 2.69
N LEU A 7 -5.24 -30.00 2.44
CA LEU A 7 -4.18 -29.64 3.38
C LEU A 7 -4.01 -28.12 3.50
N PHE A 8 -4.08 -27.39 2.38
CA PHE A 8 -4.05 -25.92 2.38
C PHE A 8 -5.29 -25.30 3.06
N LEU A 9 -6.47 -25.90 2.91
CA LEU A 9 -7.68 -25.42 3.58
C LEU A 9 -7.64 -25.64 5.11
N GLY A 10 -7.05 -26.75 5.56
CA GLY A 10 -6.82 -27.00 6.99
C GLY A 10 -5.84 -26.02 7.64
N ILE A 11 -4.76 -25.67 6.93
CA ILE A 11 -3.78 -24.67 7.40
C ILE A 11 -4.40 -23.26 7.43
N ALA A 12 -5.25 -22.92 6.46
CA ALA A 12 -5.95 -21.65 6.43
C ALA A 12 -6.91 -21.49 7.64
N ILE A 13 -7.61 -22.55 8.03
CA ILE A 13 -8.49 -22.54 9.21
C ILE A 13 -7.68 -22.46 10.51
N ALA A 14 -6.53 -23.14 10.58
CA ALA A 14 -5.63 -23.08 11.74
C ALA A 14 -5.01 -21.69 11.95
N LEU A 15 -4.69 -20.96 10.87
CA LEU A 15 -4.16 -19.59 10.94
C LEU A 15 -5.23 -18.57 11.35
N VAL A 16 -6.47 -18.75 10.91
CA VAL A 16 -7.60 -17.88 11.33
C VAL A 16 -7.98 -18.14 12.79
N ALA A 17 -7.96 -19.40 13.25
CA ALA A 17 -8.17 -19.72 14.66
C ALA A 17 -7.01 -19.20 15.54
N GLY A 18 -5.76 -19.30 15.06
CA GLY A 18 -4.59 -18.75 15.74
C GLY A 18 -4.64 -17.22 15.88
N PHE A 19 -5.05 -16.50 14.83
CA PHE A 19 -5.17 -15.04 14.86
C PHE A 19 -6.29 -14.56 15.79
N TYR A 20 -7.38 -15.33 15.94
CA TYR A 20 -8.53 -14.95 16.77
C TYR A 20 -8.38 -15.31 18.26
N ILE A 21 -7.57 -16.32 18.58
CA ILE A 21 -7.35 -16.79 19.97
C ILE A 21 -6.18 -16.08 20.65
N TYR A 22 -5.22 -15.52 19.90
CA TYR A 22 -4.02 -14.89 20.46
C TYR A 22 -4.22 -13.57 21.24
N PRO A 23 -5.24 -12.71 21.03
CA PRO A 23 -5.34 -11.47 21.80
C PRO A 23 -5.94 -11.66 23.21
N ARG A 24 -6.41 -12.86 23.58
CA ARG A 24 -7.03 -13.11 24.91
C ARG A 24 -6.11 -13.72 25.97
N PHE A 25 -4.86 -14.04 25.65
CA PHE A 25 -3.97 -14.79 26.56
C PHE A 25 -2.81 -13.97 27.17
N ILE A 26 -2.58 -12.72 26.74
CA ILE A 26 -1.43 -11.91 27.23
C ILE A 26 -1.83 -10.85 28.27
N LEU A 27 -3.06 -10.88 28.78
CA LEU A 27 -3.50 -10.02 29.89
C LEU A 27 -3.99 -10.84 31.10
N SER A 28 -3.18 -11.80 31.55
CA SER A 28 -3.43 -12.53 32.79
C SER A 28 -2.13 -12.76 33.57
N ARG A 29 -1.35 -11.69 33.77
CA ARG A 29 -0.30 -11.58 34.82
C ARG A 29 -0.11 -10.14 35.28
N ALA A 30 -1.19 -9.39 35.38
CA ALA A 30 -1.19 -8.06 35.98
C ALA A 30 -2.44 -7.89 36.86
N ALA A 31 -2.64 -8.84 37.78
CA ALA A 31 -3.66 -8.75 38.82
C ALA A 31 -3.20 -9.50 40.08
N ASP A 32 -1.96 -9.24 40.52
CA ASP A 32 -1.49 -9.59 41.86
C ASP A 32 -0.40 -8.58 42.25
N ALA A 33 -0.83 -7.34 42.49
CA ALA A 33 -0.06 -6.38 43.27
C ALA A 33 -0.99 -5.80 44.33
N ALA A 34 -1.40 -6.68 45.25
CA ALA A 34 -1.96 -6.27 46.53
C ALA A 34 -0.84 -5.59 47.33
N VAL A 35 -0.90 -4.27 47.41
CA VAL A 35 -0.10 -3.48 48.36
C VAL A 35 -0.65 -3.77 49.77
N PRO A 36 0.21 -4.12 50.74
CA PRO A 36 -0.21 -4.63 52.04
C PRO A 36 -0.84 -3.56 52.93
N ALA A 37 -1.91 -3.96 53.64
CA ALA A 37 -2.43 -3.25 54.79
C ALA A 37 -1.38 -3.28 55.92
N ASN A 38 -0.75 -2.13 56.19
CA ASN A 38 0.07 -1.95 57.38
C ASN A 38 -0.85 -1.52 58.54
N GLY A 39 -1.26 -2.51 59.35
CA GLY A 39 -1.74 -2.27 60.70
C GLY A 39 -0.55 -2.00 61.63
N GLY A 40 -0.55 -0.84 62.30
CA GLY A 40 0.57 -0.43 63.14
C GLY A 40 0.24 0.70 64.11
N ASN A 41 -0.34 0.30 65.24
CA ASN A 41 -0.15 0.82 66.60
C ASN A 41 -0.34 2.31 66.94
N VAL A 42 -1.40 2.54 67.72
CA VAL A 42 -1.40 3.12 69.08
C VAL A 42 -0.19 4.01 69.42
N GLY A 43 -0.36 5.31 69.21
CA GLY A 43 0.49 6.36 69.77
C GLY A 43 -0.29 7.20 70.77
N SER A 44 -0.31 6.78 72.03
CA SER A 44 -0.69 7.61 73.17
C SER A 44 0.36 8.70 73.37
N ALA A 45 0.02 9.95 73.04
CA ALA A 45 0.82 11.12 73.39
C ALA A 45 -0.06 12.16 74.07
N THR A 46 0.01 12.14 75.39
CA THR A 46 -0.36 13.21 76.32
C THR A 46 0.26 14.54 75.88
N PRO A 47 -0.45 15.66 76.08
CA PRO A 47 0.20 16.77 76.77
C PRO A 47 -0.63 17.23 77.97
N ALA A 48 0.05 17.28 79.11
CA ALA A 48 -0.41 17.99 80.28
C ALA A 48 -0.41 19.49 79.97
N ALA A 49 -1.54 20.15 80.22
CA ALA A 49 -1.57 21.60 80.43
C ALA A 49 -2.55 21.91 81.55
N LYS A 50 -1.98 22.46 82.61
CA LYS A 50 -2.59 22.87 83.87
C LYS A 50 -3.18 24.28 83.72
N GLY A 51 -4.41 24.47 84.19
CA GLY A 51 -5.07 25.78 84.33
C GLY A 51 -6.58 25.60 84.46
N ALA A 52 -7.12 25.32 85.65
CA ALA A 52 -7.54 26.30 86.65
C ALA A 52 -8.69 27.22 86.18
N GLY A 53 -9.91 26.88 86.59
CA GLY A 53 -10.93 27.85 87.02
C GLY A 53 -12.01 28.25 86.03
N GLY A 54 -13.24 27.79 86.30
CA GLY A 54 -14.42 28.67 86.32
C GLY A 54 -15.34 28.71 85.10
N GLY A 55 -16.48 28.00 85.19
CA GLY A 55 -17.79 28.64 84.99
C GLY A 55 -18.42 28.69 83.59
N ALA A 56 -19.54 27.95 83.48
CA ALA A 56 -20.78 28.29 82.75
C ALA A 56 -20.85 28.16 81.21
N GLY A 57 -21.39 27.02 80.78
CA GLY A 57 -22.49 26.89 79.79
C GLY A 57 -22.44 27.70 78.49
N GLY A 58 -21.77 27.19 77.47
CA GLY A 58 -21.85 27.66 76.08
C GLY A 58 -22.68 26.71 75.21
N HIS A 59 -23.72 27.25 74.56
CA HIS A 59 -24.49 26.56 73.53
C HIS A 59 -23.63 26.42 72.27
N SER A 60 -23.47 25.21 71.74
CA SER A 60 -22.81 24.97 70.45
C SER A 60 -23.64 25.60 69.33
N ALA A 61 -23.13 26.67 68.71
CA ALA A 61 -23.71 27.19 67.49
C ALA A 61 -23.50 26.16 66.36
N PRO A 62 -24.55 25.80 65.59
CA PRO A 62 -24.42 24.80 64.54
C PRO A 62 -23.54 25.33 63.40
N VAL A 63 -22.57 24.51 62.97
CA VAL A 63 -21.70 24.81 61.84
C VAL A 63 -22.53 24.74 60.56
N ALA A 64 -22.56 25.83 59.78
CA ALA A 64 -23.30 25.90 58.52
C ALA A 64 -22.60 25.05 57.45
N ILE A 65 -23.34 24.13 56.83
CA ILE A 65 -22.88 23.30 55.72
C ILE A 65 -23.59 23.78 54.45
N VAL A 66 -22.82 24.19 53.45
CA VAL A 66 -23.36 24.54 52.13
C VAL A 66 -23.45 23.26 51.31
N SER A 67 -24.67 22.82 51.00
CA SER A 67 -24.93 21.66 50.13
C SER A 67 -25.32 22.10 48.72
N ALA A 68 -24.86 21.34 47.73
CA ALA A 68 -25.26 21.49 46.33
C ALA A 68 -25.96 20.21 45.87
N VAL A 69 -27.03 20.36 45.08
CA VAL A 69 -27.75 19.24 44.47
C VAL A 69 -26.94 18.72 43.28
N ALA A 70 -26.51 17.46 43.33
CA ALA A 70 -25.82 16.83 42.21
C ALA A 70 -26.83 16.48 41.10
N ALA A 71 -26.59 16.97 39.88
CA ALA A 71 -27.32 16.59 38.68
C ALA A 71 -26.39 15.76 37.78
N SER A 72 -26.88 14.62 37.27
CA SER A 72 -26.16 13.87 36.25
C SER A 72 -26.46 14.46 34.88
N GLU A 73 -25.44 14.99 34.24
CA GLU A 73 -25.47 15.43 32.85
C GLU A 73 -24.45 14.62 32.04
N ASP A 74 -24.69 14.50 30.73
CA ASP A 74 -23.84 13.73 29.85
C ASP A 74 -22.57 14.52 29.53
N VAL A 75 -21.45 14.12 30.15
CA VAL A 75 -20.16 14.80 30.00
C VAL A 75 -19.30 14.02 29.02
N PRO A 76 -18.87 14.61 27.89
CA PRO A 76 -18.07 13.89 26.91
C PRO A 76 -16.69 13.56 27.49
N MET A 77 -16.42 12.27 27.70
CA MET A 77 -15.08 11.79 28.07
C MET A 77 -14.19 11.75 26.83
N THR A 78 -13.25 12.70 26.75
CA THR A 78 -12.24 12.71 25.68
C THR A 78 -11.03 11.91 26.13
N GLN A 79 -10.77 10.79 25.44
CA GLN A 79 -9.56 9.98 25.63
C GLN A 79 -8.52 10.43 24.61
N GLN A 80 -7.37 10.91 25.09
CA GLN A 80 -6.25 11.23 24.21
C GLN A 80 -5.36 10.00 24.06
N ALA A 81 -5.20 9.53 22.83
CA ALA A 81 -4.30 8.45 22.47
C ALA A 81 -3.24 8.97 21.51
N VAL A 82 -1.98 8.56 21.74
CA VAL A 82 -0.87 8.84 20.83
C VAL A 82 -0.78 7.70 19.84
N GLY A 83 -0.72 8.03 18.55
CA GLY A 83 -0.54 7.07 17.46
C GLY A 83 0.40 7.63 16.40
N THR A 84 0.89 6.75 15.52
CA THR A 84 1.77 7.11 14.41
C THR A 84 0.98 7.11 13.10
N ALA A 85 1.26 8.07 12.23
CA ALA A 85 0.69 8.10 10.88
C ALA A 85 1.58 7.30 9.93
N GLU A 86 0.97 6.42 9.15
CA GLU A 86 1.64 5.66 8.09
C GLU A 86 1.09 6.09 6.71
N PRO A 87 1.93 6.11 5.66
CA PRO A 87 1.47 6.38 4.30
C PRO A 87 0.46 5.33 3.82
N ILE A 88 -0.57 5.77 3.09
CA ILE A 88 -1.57 4.86 2.48
C ILE A 88 -0.89 3.91 1.47
N ALA A 89 0.11 4.41 0.74
CA ALA A 89 0.92 3.64 -0.18
C ALA A 89 2.32 4.23 -0.28
N SER A 90 3.32 3.36 -0.40
CA SER A 90 4.71 3.73 -0.70
C SER A 90 5.15 2.97 -1.95
N VAL A 91 5.63 3.69 -2.97
CA VAL A 91 6.06 3.12 -4.25
C VAL A 91 7.48 3.56 -4.54
N ALA A 92 8.36 2.57 -4.73
CA ALA A 92 9.71 2.82 -5.23
C ALA A 92 9.67 3.04 -6.74
N VAL A 93 10.01 4.25 -7.19
CA VAL A 93 10.08 4.58 -8.62
C VAL A 93 11.42 4.08 -9.16
N ARG A 94 11.38 3.26 -10.22
CA ARG A 94 12.56 2.72 -10.91
C ARG A 94 12.37 2.83 -12.41
N THR A 95 13.47 2.93 -13.15
CA THR A 95 13.41 2.85 -14.61
C THR A 95 13.02 1.43 -15.03
N ARG A 96 12.21 1.31 -16.08
CA ARG A 96 11.82 0.02 -16.67
C ARG A 96 12.89 -0.54 -17.62
N MET A 97 13.79 0.33 -18.07
CA MET A 97 14.87 0.04 -18.99
C MET A 97 16.15 0.66 -18.43
N ASP A 98 17.28 0.10 -18.84
CA ASP A 98 18.60 0.61 -18.49
C ASP A 98 18.95 1.82 -19.35
N GLY A 99 19.57 2.83 -18.74
CA GLY A 99 20.03 4.01 -19.45
C GLY A 99 20.60 5.06 -18.50
N MET A 100 21.22 6.09 -19.07
CA MET A 100 21.75 7.21 -18.32
C MET A 100 20.67 8.29 -18.12
N ILE A 101 20.56 8.86 -16.92
CA ILE A 101 19.66 9.98 -16.65
C ILE A 101 20.24 11.23 -17.33
N LEU A 102 19.50 11.81 -18.28
CA LEU A 102 19.85 13.06 -18.95
C LEU A 102 19.49 14.28 -18.12
N SER A 103 18.31 14.26 -17.49
CA SER A 103 17.84 15.38 -16.70
C SER A 103 16.83 14.96 -15.64
N GLN A 104 16.88 15.64 -14.50
CA GLN A 104 15.88 15.57 -13.45
C GLN A 104 14.89 16.71 -13.64
N ALA A 105 13.59 16.39 -13.72
CA ALA A 105 12.52 17.35 -13.97
C ALA A 105 11.72 17.71 -12.70
N VAL A 106 12.03 17.09 -11.57
CA VAL A 106 11.35 17.23 -10.28
C VAL A 106 12.33 17.67 -9.19
N THR A 107 11.92 18.51 -8.25
CA THR A 107 12.73 18.87 -7.08
C THR A 107 12.40 18.00 -5.88
N ASP A 108 13.35 17.84 -4.96
CA ASP A 108 13.16 17.04 -3.75
C ASP A 108 12.00 17.58 -2.90
N GLY A 109 11.10 16.69 -2.45
CA GLY A 109 9.92 17.05 -1.67
C GLY A 109 8.76 17.66 -2.48
N GLN A 110 8.87 17.78 -3.80
CA GLN A 110 7.78 18.25 -4.65
C GLN A 110 6.62 17.25 -4.68
N MET A 111 5.38 17.75 -4.58
CA MET A 111 4.20 16.92 -4.84
C MET A 111 4.08 16.64 -6.33
N VAL A 112 4.07 15.36 -6.69
CA VAL A 112 3.93 14.87 -8.07
C VAL A 112 2.68 14.00 -8.20
N LYS A 113 2.10 13.97 -9.39
CA LYS A 113 0.95 13.15 -9.75
C LYS A 113 1.39 11.98 -10.63
N ALA A 114 0.51 10.99 -10.74
CA ALA A 114 0.72 9.87 -11.65
C ALA A 114 0.82 10.39 -13.10
N GLY A 115 1.88 9.98 -13.80
CA GLY A 115 2.14 10.38 -15.19
C GLY A 115 3.08 11.57 -15.35
N ASP A 116 3.46 12.25 -14.26
CA ASP A 116 4.39 13.37 -14.33
C ASP A 116 5.80 12.88 -14.71
N LEU A 117 6.50 13.69 -15.52
CA LEU A 117 7.89 13.43 -15.89
C LEU A 117 8.79 13.72 -14.68
N LEU A 118 9.40 12.68 -14.13
CA LEU A 118 10.34 12.81 -13.02
C LEU A 118 11.78 12.88 -13.53
N PHE A 119 12.14 11.97 -14.44
CA PHE A 119 13.47 11.83 -15.00
C PHE A 119 13.39 11.54 -16.50
N LYS A 120 14.29 12.17 -17.26
CA LYS A 120 14.48 11.87 -18.68
C LYS A 120 15.68 10.95 -18.83
N LEU A 121 15.48 9.81 -19.48
CA LEU A 121 16.53 8.85 -19.81
C LEU A 121 17.09 9.17 -21.21
N ASP A 122 18.36 8.83 -21.44
CA ASP A 122 18.94 8.80 -22.79
C ASP A 122 18.32 7.63 -23.59
N ASP A 123 17.65 7.96 -24.68
CA ASP A 123 16.95 7.04 -25.57
C ASP A 123 17.63 6.87 -26.93
N ALA A 124 18.84 7.41 -27.15
CA ALA A 124 19.49 7.41 -28.46
C ALA A 124 19.65 5.99 -29.06
N SER A 125 20.02 5.00 -28.25
CA SER A 125 20.16 3.61 -28.69
C SER A 125 18.80 2.97 -29.02
N LEU A 126 17.75 3.30 -28.25
CA LEU A 126 16.39 2.83 -28.48
C LEU A 126 15.81 3.45 -29.75
N GLN A 127 16.03 4.74 -29.98
CA GLN A 127 15.63 5.43 -31.20
C GLN A 127 16.30 4.81 -32.43
N ALA A 128 17.60 4.48 -32.34
CA ALA A 128 18.31 3.80 -33.42
C ALA A 128 17.74 2.40 -33.70
N ALA A 129 17.38 1.64 -32.65
CA ALA A 129 16.76 0.33 -32.80
C ALA A 129 15.37 0.43 -33.47
N ILE A 130 14.53 1.37 -33.00
CA ILE A 130 13.21 1.64 -33.60
C ILE A 130 13.37 2.05 -35.08
N ALA A 131 14.34 2.90 -35.41
CA ALA A 131 14.60 3.31 -36.77
C ALA A 131 15.02 2.14 -37.67
N LYS A 132 15.87 1.23 -37.16
CA LYS A 132 16.28 0.02 -37.86
C LYS A 132 15.09 -0.92 -38.12
N ASP A 133 14.25 -1.14 -37.11
CA ASP A 133 13.09 -2.01 -37.24
C ASP A 133 12.08 -1.41 -38.23
N ARG A 134 11.89 -0.10 -38.19
CA ARG A 134 11.05 0.61 -39.17
C ARG A 134 11.60 0.49 -40.59
N ALA A 135 12.90 0.65 -40.79
CA ALA A 135 13.52 0.45 -42.10
C ALA A 135 13.39 -1.01 -42.60
N THR A 136 13.35 -1.98 -41.68
CA THR A 136 13.10 -3.38 -42.01
C THR A 136 11.66 -3.56 -42.49
N ILE A 137 10.68 -2.98 -41.78
CA ILE A 137 9.28 -2.98 -42.21
C ILE A 137 9.12 -2.32 -43.58
N ASP A 138 9.75 -1.16 -43.81
CA ASP A 138 9.67 -0.45 -45.09
C ASP A 138 10.28 -1.27 -46.24
N LYS A 139 11.41 -1.95 -45.99
CA LYS A 139 12.03 -2.86 -46.95
C LYS A 139 11.14 -4.07 -47.26
N ASP A 140 10.54 -4.67 -46.24
CA ASP A 140 9.69 -5.84 -46.40
C ASP A 140 8.40 -5.46 -47.15
N GLN A 141 7.84 -4.28 -46.87
CA GLN A 141 6.72 -3.73 -47.61
C GLN A 141 7.07 -3.48 -49.08
N ALA A 142 8.22 -2.87 -49.36
CA ALA A 142 8.67 -2.68 -50.74
C ALA A 142 8.90 -4.02 -51.46
N SER A 143 9.39 -5.04 -50.74
CA SER A 143 9.59 -6.39 -51.28
C SER A 143 8.26 -7.07 -51.60
N LEU A 144 7.25 -6.88 -50.75
CA LEU A 144 5.90 -7.36 -50.97
C LEU A 144 5.23 -6.65 -52.15
N ASP A 145 5.39 -5.32 -52.26
CA ASP A 145 4.85 -4.53 -53.38
C ASP A 145 5.50 -4.92 -54.72
N GLN A 146 6.80 -5.21 -54.70
CA GLN A 146 7.52 -5.73 -55.85
C GLN A 146 7.00 -7.12 -56.25
N ALA A 147 6.89 -8.06 -55.31
CA ALA A 147 6.37 -9.40 -55.56
C ALA A 147 4.93 -9.37 -56.09
N ASN A 148 4.07 -8.49 -55.57
CA ASN A 148 2.73 -8.26 -56.08
C ASN A 148 2.72 -7.72 -57.52
N SER A 149 3.61 -6.77 -57.83
CA SER A 149 3.73 -6.20 -59.15
C SER A 149 4.20 -7.23 -60.18
N ASP A 150 5.14 -8.09 -59.80
CA ASP A 150 5.65 -9.16 -60.66
C ASP A 150 4.59 -10.26 -60.84
N LEU A 151 3.87 -10.65 -59.80
CA LEU A 151 2.73 -11.56 -59.93
C LEU A 151 1.67 -11.01 -60.89
N LYS A 152 1.31 -9.72 -60.76
CA LYS A 152 0.33 -9.07 -61.65
C LYS A 152 0.82 -9.06 -63.10
N ARG A 153 2.13 -8.84 -63.31
CA ARG A 153 2.76 -8.88 -64.62
C ARG A 153 2.67 -10.28 -65.23
N ASP A 154 3.04 -11.31 -64.48
CA ASP A 154 3.06 -12.69 -64.96
C ASP A 154 1.65 -13.21 -65.31
N LEU A 155 0.65 -12.85 -64.50
CA LEU A 155 -0.76 -13.13 -64.80
C LEU A 155 -1.24 -12.46 -66.10
N SER A 156 -0.72 -11.26 -66.42
CA SER A 156 -1.08 -10.58 -67.67
C SER A 156 -0.45 -11.22 -68.92
N LEU A 157 0.70 -11.89 -68.75
CA LEU A 157 1.45 -12.53 -69.83
C LEU A 157 1.00 -13.97 -70.11
N SER A 158 0.46 -14.67 -69.11
CA SER A 158 -0.08 -16.03 -69.29
C SER A 158 -1.41 -16.07 -70.04
N GLY A 159 -2.25 -15.04 -69.90
CA GLY A 159 -3.57 -14.96 -70.56
C GLY A 159 -3.59 -14.30 -71.96
N GLY A 160 -2.46 -13.79 -72.45
CA GLY A 160 -2.35 -13.11 -73.74
C GLY A 160 -2.18 -14.06 -74.94
N LYS A 161 -2.39 -13.56 -76.16
CA LYS A 161 -2.23 -14.30 -77.44
C LYS A 161 -0.81 -14.83 -77.70
N SER A 162 0.16 -14.46 -76.87
CA SER A 162 1.51 -15.02 -76.84
C SER A 162 1.78 -15.43 -75.39
N ALA A 163 1.44 -16.67 -75.04
CA ALA A 163 1.80 -17.23 -73.74
C ALA A 163 3.33 -17.42 -73.70
N VAL A 164 4.02 -16.47 -73.07
CA VAL A 164 5.49 -16.43 -73.00
C VAL A 164 6.01 -17.00 -71.66
N ILE A 165 5.14 -17.30 -70.69
CA ILE A 165 5.50 -17.72 -69.33
C ILE A 165 4.77 -19.02 -68.94
N THR A 166 5.45 -19.90 -68.18
CA THR A 166 4.94 -21.20 -67.71
C THR A 166 4.05 -21.05 -66.47
N GLU A 167 2.95 -21.81 -66.34
CA GLU A 167 2.07 -21.78 -65.15
C GLU A 167 2.82 -22.05 -63.83
N GLN A 168 3.85 -22.89 -63.87
CA GLN A 168 4.74 -23.16 -62.74
C GLN A 168 5.44 -21.89 -62.21
N GLN A 169 5.78 -20.93 -63.08
CA GLN A 169 6.39 -19.65 -62.67
C GLN A 169 5.37 -18.77 -61.95
N VAL A 170 4.11 -18.78 -62.40
CA VAL A 170 3.03 -18.03 -61.74
C VAL A 170 2.78 -18.59 -60.34
N GLU A 171 2.73 -19.92 -60.17
CA GLU A 171 2.58 -20.55 -58.85
C GLU A 171 3.74 -20.22 -57.90
N GLN A 172 4.98 -20.16 -58.41
CA GLN A 172 6.14 -19.78 -57.61
C GLN A 172 6.05 -18.32 -57.11
N GLN A 173 5.59 -17.39 -57.95
CA GLN A 173 5.39 -16.00 -57.53
C GLN A 173 4.20 -15.84 -56.58
N GLN A 174 3.12 -16.60 -56.78
CA GLN A 174 1.97 -16.62 -55.85
C GLN A 174 2.37 -17.10 -54.45
N ALA A 175 3.32 -18.04 -54.36
CA ALA A 175 3.84 -18.51 -53.07
C ALA A 175 4.67 -17.47 -52.32
N LEU A 176 5.27 -16.49 -53.00
CA LEU A 176 6.05 -15.42 -52.37
C LEU A 176 5.19 -14.28 -51.81
N VAL A 177 3.95 -14.15 -52.28
CA VAL A 177 3.01 -13.08 -51.90
C VAL A 177 2.08 -13.51 -50.75
N LYS A 178 1.99 -14.81 -50.46
CA LYS A 178 1.02 -15.41 -49.54
C LYS A 178 1.60 -15.66 -48.15
#